data_AF-A0A2X3EFP7-F1
#
_entry.id   AF-A0A2X3EFP7-F1
#
_cell.length_a   1.000
_cell.length_b   1.000
_cell.length_c   1.000
_cell.angle_alpha   90.00
_cell.angle_beta   90.00
_cell.angle_gamma   90.00
#
_symmetry.space_group_name_H-M   'P 1'
#
loop_
_entity.id
_entity.type
_entity.pdbx_description
1 polymer ?
#
loop_
_entity_poly.entity_id
_entity_poly.type
_entity_poly.pdbx_seq_one_letter_code
_entity_poly.pdbx_strand_id
1 'polypeptide(L)'
;MALQSIVARNVPPGETAVVSVGTFQAGIASNVIPESAVMELSVRAMKPEIRDLLIKRIHELADFTAKSYGASSVVEVLRLLSGINQQS
;
A
#
# COMPACT_ATOMS: atom_id res chain seq x y z
N MET A 1 -10.03 -5.15 4.85
CA MET A 1 -10.54 -3.81 5.26
C MET A 1 -9.53 -2.95 6.02
N ALA A 2 -8.39 -3.48 6.51
CA ALA A 2 -7.47 -2.70 7.34
C ALA A 2 -6.75 -1.54 6.61
N LEU A 3 -6.39 -1.71 5.34
CA LEU A 3 -5.64 -0.69 4.59
C LEU A 3 -6.43 0.62 4.42
N GLN A 4 -7.72 0.52 4.11
CA GLN A 4 -8.63 1.67 3.96
C GLN A 4 -8.85 2.41 5.29
N SER A 5 -8.70 1.72 6.43
CA SER A 5 -8.81 2.34 7.75
C SER A 5 -7.64 3.25 8.10
N ILE A 6 -6.48 3.10 7.45
CA ILE A 6 -5.30 3.93 7.69
C ILE A 6 -5.63 5.40 7.46
N VAL A 7 -6.31 5.73 6.36
CA VAL A 7 -6.70 7.10 6.05
C VAL A 7 -7.64 7.63 7.12
N ALA A 8 -8.72 6.90 7.40
CA ALA A 8 -9.77 7.33 8.33
C ALA A 8 -9.28 7.50 9.78
N ARG A 9 -8.24 6.79 10.21
CA ARG A 9 -7.78 6.76 11.61
C ARG A 9 -6.52 7.57 11.88
N ASN A 10 -5.70 7.80 10.85
CA ASN A 10 -4.37 8.38 11.05
C ASN A 10 -4.21 9.76 10.40
N VAL A 11 -5.08 10.13 9.46
CA VAL A 11 -5.00 11.44 8.77
C VAL A 11 -5.84 12.46 9.54
N PRO A 12 -5.28 13.64 9.89
CA PRO A 12 -6.03 14.68 10.60
C PRO A 12 -7.28 15.14 9.83
N PRO A 13 -8.38 15.47 10.52
CA PRO A 13 -9.53 16.11 9.89
C PRO A 13 -9.09 17.40 9.18
N GLY A 14 -9.39 17.53 7.89
CA GLY A 14 -9.01 18.68 7.06
C GLY A 14 -7.83 18.42 6.13
N GLU A 15 -7.08 17.33 6.32
CA GLU A 15 -6.06 16.89 5.37
C GLU A 15 -6.64 15.95 4.32
N THR A 16 -6.18 16.09 3.06
CA THR A 16 -6.64 15.24 1.95
C THR A 16 -5.64 14.13 1.68
N ALA A 17 -6.10 12.89 1.79
CA ALA A 17 -5.34 11.68 1.52
C ALA A 17 -6.23 10.58 0.92
N VAL A 18 -5.66 9.80 0.00
CA VAL A 18 -6.30 8.66 -0.64
C VAL A 18 -5.30 7.51 -0.72
N VAL A 19 -5.77 6.31 -0.35
CA VAL A 19 -5.07 5.06 -0.57
C VAL A 19 -5.99 4.15 -1.38
N SER A 20 -5.49 3.56 -2.45
CA SER A 20 -6.27 2.67 -3.30
C SER A 20 -5.45 1.48 -3.74
N VAL A 21 -6.06 0.29 -3.69
CA VAL A 21 -5.49 -0.93 -4.23
C VAL A 21 -5.76 -0.93 -5.73
N GLY A 22 -4.70 -0.90 -6.54
CA GLY A 22 -4.80 -0.96 -8.00
C GLY A 22 -4.87 -2.41 -8.48
N THR A 23 -4.08 -3.29 -7.88
CA THR A 23 -3.99 -4.70 -8.27
C THR A 23 -3.84 -5.60 -7.04
N PHE A 24 -4.34 -6.81 -7.16
CA PHE A 24 -4.15 -7.88 -6.18
C PHE A 24 -4.10 -9.21 -6.92
N GLN A 25 -2.95 -9.87 -6.89
CA GLN A 25 -2.72 -11.15 -7.56
C GLN A 25 -2.22 -12.17 -6.54
N ALA A 26 -2.83 -13.35 -6.53
CA ALA A 26 -2.43 -14.46 -5.69
C ALA A 26 -2.69 -15.78 -6.43
N GLY A 27 -1.61 -16.49 -6.78
CA GLY A 27 -1.68 -17.76 -7.51
C GLY A 27 -2.14 -17.64 -8.96
N ILE A 28 -2.15 -18.78 -9.64
CA ILE A 28 -2.52 -18.92 -11.05
C ILE A 28 -3.50 -20.07 -11.33
N ALA A 29 -3.72 -20.96 -10.35
CA ALA A 29 -4.57 -22.14 -10.46
C ALA A 29 -5.59 -22.15 -9.34
N SER A 30 -6.84 -22.51 -9.64
CA SER A 30 -7.96 -22.46 -8.69
C SER A 30 -7.92 -23.57 -7.63
N ASN A 31 -7.12 -24.62 -7.85
CA ASN A 31 -7.02 -25.79 -6.98
C ASN A 31 -5.68 -25.89 -6.23
N VAL A 32 -4.85 -24.85 -6.29
CA VAL A 32 -3.55 -24.79 -5.61
C VAL A 32 -3.55 -23.59 -4.68
N ILE A 33 -3.18 -23.81 -3.41
CA ILE A 33 -3.02 -22.71 -2.44
C ILE A 33 -1.78 -21.91 -2.85
N PRO A 34 -1.91 -20.59 -3.08
CA PRO A 34 -0.78 -19.78 -3.52
C PRO A 34 0.24 -19.58 -2.39
N GLU A 35 1.53 -19.66 -2.73
CA GLU A 35 2.64 -19.38 -1.82
C GLU A 35 2.88 -17.88 -1.60
N SER A 36 2.37 -17.03 -2.50
CA SER A 36 2.61 -15.58 -2.48
C SER A 36 1.41 -14.81 -3.03
N ALA A 37 1.32 -13.55 -2.61
CA ALA A 37 0.38 -12.58 -3.15
C ALA A 37 1.11 -11.24 -3.34
N VAL A 38 0.81 -10.57 -4.45
CA VAL A 38 1.34 -9.25 -4.79
C VAL A 38 0.18 -8.27 -4.84
N MET A 39 0.37 -7.09 -4.25
CA MET A 39 -0.61 -6.03 -4.22
C MET A 39 0.07 -4.71 -4.58
N GLU A 40 -0.44 -4.01 -5.59
CA GLU A 40 0.03 -2.68 -5.94
C GLU A 40 -0.97 -1.62 -5.48
N LEU A 41 -0.42 -0.56 -4.92
CA LEU A 41 -1.16 0.49 -4.23
C LEU A 41 -0.82 1.83 -4.85
N SER A 42 -1.81 2.72 -4.92
CA SER A 42 -1.57 4.14 -5.12
C SER A 42 -1.83 4.90 -3.81
N VAL A 43 -0.90 5.79 -3.46
CA VAL A 43 -1.00 6.66 -2.28
C VAL A 43 -0.90 8.10 -2.75
N ARG A 44 -1.92 8.89 -2.46
CA ARG A 44 -1.99 10.32 -2.81
C ARG A 44 -2.26 11.13 -1.55
N ALA A 45 -1.51 12.18 -1.32
CA ALA A 45 -1.75 13.15 -0.25
C ALA A 45 -1.29 14.54 -0.69
N MET A 46 -1.95 15.59 -0.19
CA MET A 46 -1.60 16.98 -0.51
C MET A 46 -0.29 17.43 0.15
N LYS A 47 0.00 16.91 1.36
CA LYS A 47 1.20 17.25 2.11
C LYS A 47 2.21 16.09 2.11
N PRO A 48 3.51 16.38 1.95
CA PRO A 48 4.56 15.37 2.02
C PRO A 48 4.55 14.61 3.35
N GLU A 49 4.37 15.29 4.50
CA GLU A 49 4.35 14.63 5.81
C GLU A 49 3.22 13.58 5.94
N ILE A 50 2.06 13.85 5.36
CA ILE A 50 0.93 12.93 5.37
C ILE A 50 1.22 11.72 4.49
N ARG A 51 1.85 11.92 3.32
CA ARG A 51 2.27 10.81 2.47
C ARG A 51 3.27 9.90 3.19
N ASP A 52 4.28 10.47 3.83
CA ASP A 52 5.29 9.68 4.55
C ASP A 52 4.68 8.94 5.77
N LEU A 53 3.71 9.56 6.46
CA LEU A 53 2.90 8.89 7.48
C LEU A 53 2.14 7.69 6.90
N LEU A 54 1.44 7.85 5.78
CA LEU A 54 0.68 6.76 5.16
C LEU A 54 1.59 5.60 4.74
N ILE A 55 2.73 5.90 4.10
CA ILE A 55 3.72 4.89 3.70
C ILE A 55 4.19 4.10 4.92
N LYS A 56 4.58 4.78 6.00
CA LYS A 56 4.99 4.12 7.24
C LYS A 56 3.91 3.18 7.77
N ARG A 57 2.66 3.64 7.80
CA ARG A 57 1.53 2.84 8.32
C ARG A 57 1.17 1.67 7.45
N ILE A 58 1.33 1.79 6.13
CA ILE A 58 1.15 0.68 5.18
C ILE A 58 2.21 -0.39 5.43
N HIS A 59 3.48 0.00 5.61
CA HIS A 59 4.55 -0.94 5.95
C HIS A 59 4.26 -1.69 7.26
N GLU A 60 3.94 -0.96 8.34
CA GLU A 60 3.60 -1.55 9.64
C GLU A 60 2.43 -2.52 9.52
N LEU A 61 1.37 -2.12 8.83
CA LEU A 61 0.18 -2.95 8.68
C LEU A 61 0.46 -4.22 7.86
N ALA A 62 1.21 -4.11 6.76
CA ALA A 62 1.58 -5.25 5.93
C ALA A 62 2.40 -6.27 6.74
N ASP A 63 3.39 -5.79 7.48
CA ASP A 63 4.27 -6.64 8.31
C ASP A 63 3.50 -7.31 9.45
N PHE A 64 2.69 -6.57 10.21
CA PHE A 64 1.87 -7.16 11.27
C PHE A 64 0.84 -8.15 10.74
N THR A 65 0.21 -7.84 9.61
CA THR A 65 -0.75 -8.76 8.99
C THR A 65 -0.04 -10.03 8.54
N ALA A 66 1.06 -9.94 7.80
CA ALA A 66 1.82 -11.11 7.37
C ALA A 66 2.28 -11.96 8.56
N LYS A 67 2.89 -11.33 9.58
CA LYS A 67 3.33 -12.02 10.80
C LYS A 67 2.20 -12.71 11.56
N SER A 68 1.02 -12.09 11.62
CA SER A 68 -0.15 -12.70 12.29
C SER A 68 -0.61 -14.01 11.64
N TYR A 69 -0.28 -14.22 10.36
CA TYR A 69 -0.53 -15.46 9.61
C TYR A 69 0.72 -16.33 9.42
N GLY A 70 1.83 -16.03 10.12
CA GLY A 70 3.10 -16.76 9.98
C GLY A 70 3.83 -16.53 8.65
N ALA A 71 3.52 -15.44 7.95
CA ALA A 71 4.13 -15.05 6.69
C ALA A 71 5.07 -13.83 6.86
N SER A 72 5.76 -13.47 5.78
CA SER A 72 6.56 -12.25 5.66
C SER A 72 6.01 -11.35 4.56
N SER A 73 6.20 -10.03 4.71
CA SER A 73 5.86 -9.05 3.66
C SER A 73 7.08 -8.25 3.24
N VAL A 74 7.16 -7.93 1.96
CA VAL A 74 8.07 -6.92 1.40
C VAL A 74 7.22 -5.79 0.86
N VAL A 75 7.59 -4.55 1.19
CA VAL A 75 6.89 -3.36 0.68
C VAL A 75 7.91 -2.46 0.02
N GLU A 76 7.70 -2.18 -1.26
CA GLU A 76 8.54 -1.32 -2.07
C GLU A 76 7.80 -0.03 -2.43
N VAL A 77 8.49 1.10 -2.30
CA VAL A 77 7.90 2.43 -2.53
C VAL A 77 8.49 3.03 -3.79
N LEU A 78 7.67 3.06 -4.85
CA LEU A 78 8.01 3.73 -6.09
C LEU A 78 7.58 5.20 -6.02
N ARG A 79 8.55 6.11 -5.94
CA ARG A 79 8.29 7.56 -6.03
C ARG A 79 8.35 7.96 -7.51
N LEU A 80 7.19 8.18 -8.12
CA LEU A 80 7.10 8.87 -9.39
C LEU A 80 7.53 10.32 -9.17
N LEU A 81 8.79 10.64 -9.48
CA LEU A 81 9.28 12.01 -9.49
C LEU A 81 8.52 12.76 -10.59
N SER A 82 7.96 13.92 -10.25
CA SER A 82 7.17 14.78 -11.14
C SER A 82 8.01 15.49 -12.23
N GLY A 83 9.00 14.81 -12.79
CA GLY A 83 9.97 15.39 -13.72
C GLY A 83 10.68 14.41 -14.67
N ILE A 84 10.17 13.20 -14.89
CA ILE A 84 10.72 12.31 -15.93
C ILE A 84 9.62 11.98 -16.95
N ASN A 85 9.92 12.38 -18.19
CA ASN A 85 9.05 12.48 -19.34
C ASN A 85 8.19 11.24 -19.63
N GLN A 86 6.92 11.51 -19.95
CA GLN A 86 6.26 10.80 -21.05
C GLN A 86 7.07 11.05 -22.33
N GLN A 87 7.93 10.11 -22.72
CA GLN A 87 8.42 9.98 -24.09
C GLN A 87 9.22 8.68 -24.21
N SER A 88 8.58 7.64 -24.74
CA SER A 88 8.96 6.86 -25.93
C SER A 88 8.10 5.61 -26.03
#